data_AF-Q5BXS0-F1
#
_entry.id   AF-Q5BXS0-F1
#
_cell.length_a   1.000
_cell.length_b   1.000
_cell.length_c   1.000
_cell.angle_alpha   90.00
_cell.angle_beta   90.00
_cell.angle_gamma   90.00
#
_symmetry.space_group_name_H-M   'P 1'
#
loop_
_entity.id
_entity.type
_entity.pdbx_description
1 polymer ?
#
loop_
_entity_poly.entity_id
_entity_poly.type
_entity_poly.pdbx_seq_one_letter_code
_entity_poly.pdbx_strand_id
1 'polypeptide(L)'
;MGDNYKTADQESNPDGDIQSNASENDNHTSQQRDPHAMGKKINEYQALMSLIKGNIGTGILSMPVVLKYAGLWTGLVMIIISGILSTYLMHVLLRTANAVQSRYNWDRSKMDYAETAFVVLKYGPEKLRKPKGKLKHTVNGFLIVTQVGSCCVYTLFITENIRYFLMSFFPHLTLNIYLVGFIVCLLLIVMNFKSSMRVVTYLSGLANICTALGMILIFVYLFTSGLYSVERFPAITNFNNLLIAFSIV
;
A
#
# COMPACT_ATOMS: atom_id res chain seq x y z
N MET A 1 -38.61 39.91 -28.95
CA MET A 1 -38.32 41.12 -29.72
C MET A 1 -37.79 42.15 -28.73
N GLY A 2 -36.47 42.41 -28.73
CA GLY A 2 -35.74 43.55 -28.11
C GLY A 2 -35.89 43.74 -26.59
N ASP A 3 -34.87 43.42 -25.79
CA ASP A 3 -33.69 44.24 -25.48
C ASP A 3 -34.00 45.54 -24.74
N ASN A 4 -33.48 45.66 -23.52
CA ASN A 4 -33.05 46.92 -22.92
C ASN A 4 -31.99 46.64 -21.85
N TYR A 5 -30.76 47.04 -22.16
CA TYR A 5 -29.62 47.16 -21.25
C TYR A 5 -29.50 48.63 -20.79
N LYS A 6 -29.20 48.85 -19.51
CA LYS A 6 -28.71 50.11 -18.91
C LYS A 6 -27.69 49.73 -17.81
N THR A 7 -26.39 50.01 -17.99
CA THR A 7 -25.58 51.14 -17.40
C THR A 7 -25.72 51.27 -15.88
N ALA A 8 -24.72 51.52 -15.03
CA ALA A 8 -23.38 52.13 -15.10
C ALA A 8 -22.82 52.02 -13.65
N ASP A 9 -21.58 51.61 -13.35
CA ASP A 9 -20.33 52.41 -13.19
C ASP A 9 -19.88 52.53 -11.72
N GLN A 10 -18.57 52.76 -11.55
CA GLN A 10 -17.77 53.18 -10.37
C GLN A 10 -17.16 52.10 -9.43
N GLU A 11 -15.95 52.23 -8.87
CA GLU A 11 -14.68 52.93 -9.13
C GLU A 11 -13.71 52.51 -7.99
N SER A 12 -12.39 52.62 -8.20
CA SER A 12 -11.29 52.76 -7.21
C SER A 12 -10.60 51.54 -6.54
N ASN A 13 -9.28 51.49 -6.80
CA ASN A 13 -8.12 50.80 -6.17
C ASN A 13 -7.69 51.57 -4.88
N PRO A 14 -6.65 51.27 -4.04
CA PRO A 14 -5.71 50.13 -3.88
C PRO A 14 -5.49 49.64 -2.40
N ASP A 15 -4.54 48.70 -2.23
CA ASP A 15 -3.65 48.45 -1.08
C ASP A 15 -4.12 47.72 0.20
N GLY A 16 -3.30 46.72 0.57
CA GLY A 16 -2.84 46.35 1.92
C GLY A 16 -3.85 46.20 3.05
N ASP A 17 -3.99 44.98 3.59
CA ASP A 17 -3.42 44.68 4.91
C ASP A 17 -3.64 43.22 5.32
N ILE A 18 -2.51 42.61 5.68
CA ILE A 18 -2.37 41.31 6.30
C ILE A 18 -2.69 41.48 7.78
N GLN A 19 -3.89 41.10 8.23
CA GLN A 19 -4.07 40.52 9.57
C GLN A 19 -5.52 40.02 9.73
N SER A 20 -5.70 38.71 9.95
CA SER A 20 -6.84 38.20 10.72
C SER A 20 -6.54 36.79 11.20
N ASN A 21 -6.70 36.65 12.50
CA ASN A 21 -6.33 35.53 13.34
C ASN A 21 -7.02 34.21 12.98
N ALA A 22 -6.32 33.15 13.36
CA ALA A 22 -6.82 31.89 13.91
C ALA A 22 -8.34 31.68 13.87
N SER A 23 -8.75 30.66 13.13
CA SER A 23 -9.83 29.78 13.55
C SER A 23 -9.49 28.39 13.05
N GLU A 24 -9.08 27.54 14.01
CA GLU A 24 -9.23 26.10 13.91
C GLU A 24 -10.59 25.77 13.28
N ASN A 25 -10.56 25.02 12.19
CA ASN A 25 -11.73 24.25 11.83
C ASN A 25 -11.25 22.94 11.22
N ASP A 26 -11.05 22.00 12.14
CA ASP A 26 -10.96 20.56 11.90
C ASP A 26 -12.15 20.12 11.05
N ASN A 27 -11.94 20.00 9.74
CA ASN A 27 -12.87 19.29 8.88
C ASN A 27 -12.19 18.05 8.32
N HIS A 28 -12.29 17.00 9.14
CA HIS A 28 -11.99 15.61 8.83
C HIS A 28 -12.97 15.09 7.77
N THR A 29 -12.90 15.58 6.53
CA THR A 29 -13.74 15.08 5.43
C THR A 29 -13.07 13.91 4.73
N SER A 30 -13.27 12.71 5.28
CA SER A 30 -13.09 11.46 4.52
C SER A 30 -14.22 11.36 3.48
N GLN A 31 -14.05 12.09 2.39
CA GLN A 31 -14.98 12.16 1.28
C GLN A 31 -15.05 10.79 0.60
N GLN A 32 -16.18 10.11 0.82
CA GLN A 32 -16.68 9.08 -0.07
C GLN A 32 -16.66 9.64 -1.49
N ARG A 33 -15.83 9.06 -2.36
CA ARG A 33 -15.83 9.42 -3.77
C ARG A 33 -16.62 8.39 -4.53
N ASP A 34 -17.84 8.76 -4.85
CA ASP A 34 -18.59 8.19 -5.96
C ASP A 34 -17.71 8.22 -7.22
N PRO A 35 -17.64 7.14 -8.02
CA PRO A 35 -16.86 7.10 -9.26
C PRO A 35 -17.27 8.18 -10.28
N HIS A 36 -18.44 8.79 -10.10
CA HIS A 36 -19.08 9.71 -11.04
C HIS A 36 -18.82 11.20 -10.80
N ALA A 37 -18.01 11.58 -9.80
CA ALA A 37 -17.62 12.98 -9.55
C ALA A 37 -16.16 13.28 -9.94
N MET A 38 -15.64 12.57 -10.96
CA MET A 38 -14.25 12.64 -11.44
C MET A 38 -13.97 13.92 -12.25
N GLY A 39 -14.18 15.08 -11.64
CA GLY A 39 -13.73 16.38 -12.15
C GLY A 39 -12.75 17.10 -11.20
N LYS A 40 -12.75 16.74 -9.91
CA LYS A 40 -11.82 17.35 -8.94
C LYS A 40 -10.54 16.52 -8.89
N LYS A 41 -9.46 17.08 -9.43
CA LYS A 41 -8.08 16.55 -9.35
C LYS A 41 -7.85 15.99 -7.94
N ILE A 42 -7.73 14.68 -7.82
CA ILE A 42 -7.22 14.07 -6.58
C ILE A 42 -5.86 14.73 -6.36
N ASN A 43 -5.70 15.45 -5.26
CA ASN A 43 -4.42 16.05 -4.95
C ASN A 43 -3.38 14.91 -4.88
N GLU A 44 -2.21 15.08 -5.50
CA GLU A 44 -1.19 14.02 -5.60
C GLU A 44 -0.83 13.48 -4.21
N TYR A 45 -0.81 14.37 -3.22
CA TYR A 45 -0.64 14.06 -1.80
C TYR A 45 -1.75 13.15 -1.23
N GLN A 46 -3.02 13.34 -1.64
CA GLN A 46 -4.12 12.48 -1.18
C GLN A 46 -4.04 11.09 -1.80
N ALA A 47 -3.64 10.99 -3.07
CA ALA A 47 -3.40 9.71 -3.72
C ALA A 47 -2.22 8.97 -3.07
N LEU A 48 -1.12 9.69 -2.83
CA LEU A 48 0.07 9.16 -2.17
C LEU A 48 -0.22 8.71 -0.73
N MET A 49 -0.97 9.49 0.05
CA MET A 49 -1.38 9.10 1.40
C MET A 49 -2.27 7.86 1.40
N SER A 50 -3.17 7.73 0.41
CA SER A 50 -3.99 6.52 0.27
C SER A 50 -3.16 5.30 -0.12
N LEU A 51 -2.14 5.47 -0.97
CA LEU A 51 -1.22 4.38 -1.32
C LEU A 51 -0.35 3.97 -0.14
N ILE A 52 0.17 4.93 0.62
CA ILE A 52 0.94 4.67 1.83
C ILE A 52 0.09 3.87 2.83
N LYS A 53 -1.14 4.30 3.07
CA LYS A 53 -2.07 3.58 3.96
C LYS A 53 -2.38 2.16 3.49
N GLY A 54 -2.40 1.91 2.18
CA GLY A 54 -2.63 0.58 1.61
C GLY A 54 -1.39 -0.33 1.60
N ASN A 55 -0.19 0.26 1.55
CA ASN A 55 1.06 -0.49 1.41
C ASN A 55 1.80 -0.70 2.74
N ILE A 56 1.58 0.16 3.75
CA ILE A 56 2.10 -0.06 5.10
C ILE A 56 1.26 -1.15 5.76
N GLY A 57 1.84 -2.35 5.85
CA GLY A 57 1.23 -3.50 6.52
C GLY A 57 2.25 -4.26 7.37
N THR A 58 1.93 -5.50 7.70
CA THR A 58 2.76 -6.38 8.54
C THR A 58 4.10 -6.75 7.89
N GLY A 59 4.27 -6.47 6.59
CA GLY A 59 5.55 -6.66 5.89
C GLY A 59 6.73 -5.90 6.50
N ILE A 60 6.48 -4.80 7.22
CA ILE A 60 7.54 -4.08 7.96
C ILE A 60 8.17 -4.94 9.06
N LEU A 61 7.42 -5.89 9.64
CA LEU A 61 7.90 -6.83 10.66
C LEU A 61 8.78 -7.95 10.05
N SER A 62 8.71 -8.15 8.73
CA SER A 62 9.57 -9.08 8.01
C SER A 62 10.94 -8.46 7.63
N MET A 63 11.05 -7.13 7.61
CA MET A 63 12.30 -6.43 7.24
C MET A 63 13.49 -6.79 8.15
N PRO A 64 13.35 -6.88 9.50
CA PRO A 64 14.45 -7.33 10.36
C PRO A 64 14.89 -8.77 10.09
N VAL A 65 13.96 -9.62 9.62
CA VAL A 65 14.26 -11.02 9.26
C VAL A 65 15.16 -11.08 8.02
N VAL A 66 14.97 -10.18 7.06
CA VAL A 66 15.87 -10.03 5.90
C VAL A 66 17.29 -9.72 6.36
N LEU A 67 17.46 -8.76 7.29
CA LEU A 67 18.77 -8.41 7.85
C LEU A 67 19.41 -9.59 8.59
N LYS A 68 18.61 -10.38 9.32
CA LYS A 68 19.08 -11.57 10.03
C LYS A 68 19.63 -12.64 9.07
N TYR A 69 19.00 -12.87 7.92
CA TYR A 69 19.43 -13.89 6.97
C TYR A 69 20.50 -13.40 5.99
N ALA A 70 20.39 -12.19 5.45
CA ALA A 70 21.37 -11.64 4.51
C ALA A 70 22.67 -11.15 5.18
N GLY A 71 22.62 -10.83 6.48
CA GLY A 71 23.66 -10.08 7.18
C GLY A 71 23.39 -8.58 7.16
N LEU A 72 24.00 -7.83 8.07
CA LEU A 72 23.61 -6.43 8.32
C LEU A 72 23.82 -5.54 7.08
N TRP A 73 25.03 -5.55 6.51
CA TRP A 73 25.38 -4.72 5.36
C TRP A 73 24.70 -5.19 4.08
N THR A 74 24.76 -6.49 3.80
CA THR A 74 24.19 -7.07 2.58
C THR A 74 22.66 -6.93 2.57
N GLY A 75 22.00 -7.15 3.71
CA GLY A 75 20.57 -6.97 3.86
C GLY A 75 20.12 -5.52 3.71
N LEU A 76 20.88 -4.56 4.26
CA LEU A 76 20.60 -3.13 4.12
C LEU A 76 20.67 -2.72 2.65
N VAL A 77 21.73 -3.12 1.93
CA VAL A 77 21.87 -2.86 0.50
C VAL A 77 20.71 -3.48 -0.30
N MET A 78 20.32 -4.72 0.00
CA MET A 78 19.18 -5.40 -0.63
C MET A 78 17.86 -4.65 -0.43
N ILE A 79 17.56 -4.18 0.79
CA ILE A 79 16.34 -3.43 1.10
C ILE A 79 16.32 -2.09 0.34
N ILE A 80 17.46 -1.37 0.31
CA ILE A 80 17.56 -0.10 -0.44
C ILE A 80 17.35 -0.33 -1.93
N ILE A 81 18.03 -1.31 -2.53
CA ILE A 81 17.91 -1.62 -3.96
C ILE A 81 16.47 -2.01 -4.31
N SER A 82 15.83 -2.86 -3.50
CA SER A 82 14.43 -3.25 -3.69
C SER A 82 13.49 -2.05 -3.59
N GLY A 83 13.71 -1.15 -2.63
CA GLY A 83 12.93 0.09 -2.49
C GLY A 83 13.04 1.04 -3.69
N ILE A 84 14.27 1.23 -4.21
CA ILE A 84 14.51 2.03 -5.43
C ILE A 84 13.85 1.37 -6.63
N LEU A 85 14.01 0.06 -6.80
CA LEU A 85 13.43 -0.70 -7.90
C LEU A 85 11.90 -0.64 -7.87
N SER A 86 11.29 -0.88 -6.71
CA SER A 86 9.83 -0.81 -6.52
C SER A 86 9.29 0.58 -6.86
N THR A 87 9.97 1.63 -6.42
CA THR A 87 9.61 3.03 -6.71
C THR A 87 9.74 3.33 -8.21
N TYR A 88 10.81 2.88 -8.85
CA TYR A 88 11.01 2.99 -10.29
C TYR A 88 9.90 2.27 -11.07
N LEU A 89 9.58 1.04 -10.70
CA LEU A 89 8.49 0.27 -11.32
C LEU A 89 7.15 0.97 -11.15
N MET A 90 6.86 1.53 -9.97
CA MET A 90 5.63 2.30 -9.72
C MET A 90 5.56 3.55 -10.61
N HIS A 91 6.66 4.30 -10.76
CA HIS A 91 6.72 5.43 -11.66
C HIS A 91 6.52 5.04 -13.13
N VAL A 92 7.14 3.94 -13.58
CA VAL A 92 6.97 3.43 -14.95
C VAL A 92 5.52 2.99 -15.18
N LEU A 93 4.90 2.30 -14.23
CA LEU A 93 3.49 1.91 -14.29
C LEU A 93 2.56 3.13 -14.38
N LEU A 94 2.76 4.15 -13.55
CA LEU A 94 1.97 5.38 -13.59
C LEU A 94 2.14 6.16 -14.89
N ARG A 95 3.38 6.29 -15.39
CA ARG A 95 3.65 6.97 -16.66
C ARG A 95 3.00 6.25 -17.83
N THR A 96 3.10 4.93 -17.88
CA THR A 96 2.51 4.13 -18.95
C THR A 96 0.98 4.15 -18.89
N ALA A 97 0.39 4.04 -17.69
CA ALA A 97 -1.05 4.19 -17.49
C ALA A 97 -1.58 5.56 -17.95
N ASN A 98 -0.90 6.66 -17.56
CA ASN A 98 -1.28 8.01 -17.99
C ASN A 98 -1.12 8.21 -19.52
N ALA A 99 -0.06 7.65 -20.13
CA ALA A 99 0.14 7.73 -21.57
C ALA A 99 -0.93 6.96 -22.36
N VAL A 100 -1.33 5.77 -21.89
CA VAL A 100 -2.43 5.00 -22.47
C VAL A 100 -3.75 5.76 -22.32
N GLN A 101 -4.00 6.33 -21.14
CA GLN A 101 -5.20 7.12 -20.89
C GLN A 101 -5.31 8.30 -21.88
N SER A 102 -4.23 9.07 -22.04
CA SER A 102 -4.20 10.24 -22.93
C SER A 102 -4.31 9.86 -24.41
N ARG A 103 -3.80 8.69 -24.82
CA ARG A 103 -3.81 8.27 -26.22
C ARG A 103 -5.16 7.71 -26.68
N TYR A 104 -5.88 7.02 -25.80
CA TYR A 104 -7.14 6.35 -26.14
C TYR A 104 -8.38 7.10 -25.62
N ASN A 105 -8.22 8.25 -24.95
CA ASN A 105 -9.29 8.99 -24.27
C ASN A 105 -10.18 8.05 -23.43
N TRP A 106 -9.54 7.07 -22.79
CA TRP A 106 -10.26 6.09 -22.00
C TRP A 106 -10.66 6.67 -20.65
N ASP A 107 -11.91 6.40 -20.29
CA ASP A 107 -12.46 6.77 -19.01
C ASP A 107 -11.72 6.02 -17.91
N ARG A 108 -11.25 6.74 -16.89
CA ARG A 108 -10.31 6.24 -15.87
C ARG A 108 -10.87 5.04 -15.10
N SER A 109 -12.20 4.95 -15.02
CA SER A 109 -12.93 3.87 -14.35
C SER A 109 -12.92 2.53 -15.11
N LYS A 110 -12.55 2.51 -16.40
CA LYS A 110 -12.53 1.28 -17.23
C LYS A 110 -11.12 0.69 -17.39
N MET A 111 -10.13 1.33 -16.78
CA MET A 111 -8.72 0.96 -16.94
C MET A 111 -8.34 -0.10 -15.91
N ASP A 112 -8.39 -1.36 -16.32
CA ASP A 112 -7.82 -2.47 -15.56
C ASP A 112 -6.30 -2.58 -15.78
N TYR A 113 -5.56 -3.07 -14.78
CA TYR A 113 -4.11 -3.24 -14.86
C TYR A 113 -3.72 -4.21 -16.00
N ALA A 114 -4.46 -5.31 -16.15
CA ALA A 114 -4.19 -6.28 -17.20
C ALA A 114 -4.49 -5.70 -18.60
N GLU A 115 -5.52 -4.88 -18.73
CA GLU A 115 -5.86 -4.19 -19.99
C GLU A 115 -4.79 -3.15 -20.36
N THR A 116 -4.33 -2.37 -19.38
CA THR A 116 -3.27 -1.37 -19.59
C THR A 116 -1.97 -2.03 -20.02
N ALA A 117 -1.54 -3.08 -19.32
CA ALA A 117 -0.34 -3.83 -19.67
C ALA A 117 -0.45 -4.47 -21.07
N PHE A 118 -1.64 -4.99 -21.40
CA PHE A 118 -1.92 -5.54 -22.73
C PHE A 118 -1.78 -4.49 -23.83
N VAL A 119 -2.37 -3.30 -23.65
CA VAL A 119 -2.28 -2.19 -24.61
C VAL A 119 -0.83 -1.73 -24.77
N VAL A 120 -0.10 -1.51 -23.67
CA VAL A 120 1.31 -1.08 -23.71
C VAL A 120 2.15 -2.07 -24.51
N LEU A 121 2.00 -3.37 -24.27
CA LEU A 121 2.77 -4.40 -24.97
C LEU A 121 2.32 -4.61 -26.43
N LYS A 122 1.04 -4.38 -26.74
CA LYS A 122 0.51 -4.41 -28.12
C LYS A 122 1.12 -3.33 -29.01
N TYR A 123 1.43 -2.16 -28.45
CA TYR A 123 2.05 -1.03 -29.14
C TYR A 123 3.56 -0.87 -28.82
N GLY A 124 4.12 -1.79 -28.03
CA GLY A 124 5.55 -1.87 -27.71
C GLY A 124 6.40 -2.47 -28.84
N PRO A 125 7.69 -2.75 -28.58
CA PRO A 125 8.62 -3.25 -29.58
C PRO A 125 8.18 -4.57 -30.22
N GLU A 126 8.50 -4.80 -31.49
CA GLU A 126 7.94 -5.90 -32.31
C GLU A 126 8.10 -7.30 -31.71
N LYS A 127 9.19 -7.53 -30.96
CA LYS A 127 9.43 -8.81 -30.25
C LYS A 127 8.37 -9.10 -29.18
N LEU A 128 7.85 -8.06 -28.52
CA LEU A 128 6.82 -8.15 -27.46
C LEU A 128 5.39 -8.12 -28.01
N ARG A 129 5.21 -7.83 -29.31
CA ARG A 129 3.90 -7.84 -29.99
C ARG A 129 3.42 -9.23 -30.40
N LYS A 130 4.23 -10.28 -30.24
CA LYS A 130 3.89 -11.65 -30.68
C LYS A 130 2.80 -12.34 -29.83
N PRO A 131 2.78 -12.25 -28.49
CA PRO A 131 1.73 -12.86 -27.67
C PRO A 131 0.47 -11.99 -27.57
N LYS A 132 -0.23 -11.73 -28.68
CA LYS A 132 -1.38 -10.78 -28.74
C LYS A 132 -2.67 -11.22 -28.02
N GLY A 133 -2.79 -12.46 -27.56
CA GLY A 133 -4.02 -12.96 -26.92
C GLY A 133 -3.85 -13.49 -25.49
N LYS A 134 -2.70 -14.12 -25.21
CA LYS A 134 -2.44 -14.77 -23.92
C LYS A 134 -1.93 -13.81 -22.84
N LEU A 135 -1.35 -12.69 -23.25
CA LEU A 135 -0.67 -11.77 -22.35
C LEU A 135 -1.59 -11.16 -21.28
N LYS A 136 -2.81 -10.75 -21.64
CA LYS A 136 -3.79 -10.23 -20.67
C LYS A 136 -4.09 -11.26 -19.58
N HIS A 137 -4.28 -12.53 -19.98
CA HIS A 137 -4.52 -13.63 -19.05
C HIS A 137 -3.29 -13.92 -18.18
N THR A 138 -2.08 -13.84 -18.74
CA THR A 138 -0.83 -14.01 -17.98
C THR A 138 -0.68 -12.92 -16.91
N VAL A 139 -0.93 -11.65 -17.25
CA VAL A 139 -0.85 -10.54 -16.29
C VAL A 139 -1.91 -10.70 -15.20
N ASN A 140 -3.16 -10.99 -15.56
CA ASN A 140 -4.22 -11.22 -14.57
C ASN A 140 -3.92 -12.43 -13.68
N GLY A 141 -3.37 -13.51 -14.23
CA GLY A 141 -2.91 -14.67 -13.47
C GLY A 141 -1.83 -14.31 -12.44
N PHE A 142 -0.82 -13.53 -12.85
CA PHE A 142 0.24 -13.07 -11.94
C PHE A 142 -0.31 -12.16 -10.83
N LEU A 143 -1.25 -11.26 -11.16
CA LEU A 143 -1.93 -10.42 -10.17
C LEU A 143 -2.71 -11.26 -9.16
N ILE A 144 -3.48 -12.26 -9.62
CA ILE A 144 -4.23 -13.17 -8.73
C ILE A 144 -3.28 -13.93 -7.80
N VAL A 145 -2.20 -14.51 -8.35
CA VAL A 145 -1.18 -15.23 -7.55
C VAL A 145 -0.58 -14.31 -6.47
N THR A 146 -0.28 -13.06 -6.83
CA THR A 146 0.27 -12.06 -5.88
C THR A 146 -0.72 -11.73 -4.76
N GLN A 147 -2.01 -11.56 -5.09
CA GLN A 147 -3.05 -11.25 -4.10
C GLN A 147 -3.35 -12.43 -3.18
N VAL A 148 -3.43 -13.65 -3.73
CA VAL A 148 -3.61 -14.88 -2.96
C VAL A 148 -2.41 -15.10 -2.03
N GLY A 149 -1.20 -14.89 -2.53
CA GLY A 149 0.03 -14.96 -1.73
C GLY A 149 0.01 -13.99 -0.55
N SER A 150 -0.35 -12.73 -0.81
CA SER A 150 -0.47 -11.71 0.24
C SER A 150 -1.52 -12.10 1.29
N CYS A 151 -2.70 -12.54 0.87
CA CYS A 151 -3.78 -12.98 1.75
C CYS A 151 -3.35 -14.17 2.65
N CYS A 152 -2.62 -15.13 2.09
CA CYS A 152 -2.09 -16.27 2.83
C CYS A 152 -1.13 -15.83 3.94
N VAL A 153 -0.14 -15.00 3.59
CA VAL A 153 0.84 -14.47 4.57
C VAL A 153 0.17 -13.66 5.66
N TYR A 154 -0.81 -12.79 5.32
CA TYR A 154 -1.59 -12.05 6.31
C TYR A 154 -2.36 -12.97 7.25
N THR A 155 -3.00 -14.00 6.73
CA THR A 155 -3.78 -14.96 7.54
C THR A 155 -2.88 -15.74 8.50
N LEU A 156 -1.71 -16.20 8.03
CA LEU A 156 -0.73 -16.88 8.88
C LEU A 156 -0.19 -15.95 9.96
N PHE A 157 0.13 -14.70 9.61
CA PHE A 157 0.57 -13.71 10.57
C PHE A 157 -0.48 -13.47 11.67
N ILE A 158 -1.75 -13.26 11.30
CA ILE A 158 -2.85 -13.07 12.26
C ILE A 158 -3.01 -14.33 13.14
N THR A 159 -2.93 -15.51 12.54
CA THR A 159 -3.06 -16.80 13.24
C THR A 159 -2.00 -16.96 14.33
N GLU A 160 -0.73 -16.68 14.01
CA GLU A 160 0.36 -16.75 14.97
C GLU A 160 0.16 -15.76 16.11
N ASN A 161 -0.17 -14.50 15.81
CA ASN A 161 -0.40 -13.48 16.83
C ASN A 161 -1.57 -13.83 17.76
N ILE A 162 -2.69 -14.31 17.20
CA ILE A 162 -3.85 -14.75 17.99
C ILE A 162 -3.50 -15.96 18.85
N ARG A 163 -2.73 -16.92 18.32
CA ARG A 163 -2.25 -18.07 19.08
C ARG A 163 -1.39 -17.62 20.28
N TYR A 164 -0.41 -16.74 20.06
CA TYR A 164 0.41 -16.20 21.15
C TYR A 164 -0.43 -15.49 22.21
N PHE A 165 -1.40 -14.68 21.78
CA PHE A 165 -2.34 -14.01 22.67
C PHE A 165 -3.15 -15.01 23.52
N LEU A 166 -3.76 -16.02 22.88
CA LEU A 166 -4.54 -17.04 23.57
C LEU A 166 -3.69 -17.86 24.56
N MET A 167 -2.47 -18.25 24.19
CA MET A 167 -1.56 -18.98 25.07
C MET A 167 -1.15 -18.14 26.30
N SER A 168 -1.01 -16.83 26.14
CA SER A 168 -0.69 -15.93 27.24
C SER A 168 -1.86 -15.72 28.22
N PHE A 169 -3.10 -15.71 27.72
CA PHE A 169 -4.30 -15.53 28.55
C PHE A 169 -4.82 -16.85 29.14
N PHE A 170 -4.68 -17.95 28.41
CA PHE A 170 -5.16 -19.28 28.79
C PHE A 170 -4.02 -20.32 28.70
N PRO A 171 -3.10 -20.35 29.67
CA PRO A 171 -1.90 -21.18 29.62
C PRO A 171 -2.18 -22.68 29.62
N HIS A 172 -3.38 -23.11 30.03
CA HIS A 172 -3.79 -24.51 30.05
C HIS A 172 -4.35 -25.03 28.71
N LEU A 173 -4.60 -24.15 27.73
CA LEU A 173 -5.12 -24.56 26.43
C LEU A 173 -3.97 -24.95 25.47
N THR A 174 -3.89 -26.24 25.13
CA THR A 174 -3.02 -26.72 24.03
C THR A 174 -3.69 -26.42 22.69
N LEU A 175 -3.53 -25.19 22.21
CA LEU A 175 -4.10 -24.76 20.92
C LEU A 175 -3.20 -25.17 19.76
N ASN A 176 -3.77 -25.99 18.87
CA ASN A 176 -3.13 -26.34 17.61
C ASN A 176 -3.22 -25.16 16.63
N ILE A 177 -2.10 -24.80 16.02
CA ILE A 177 -2.03 -23.70 15.03
C ILE A 177 -3.00 -23.89 13.87
N TYR A 178 -3.20 -25.13 13.41
CA TYR A 178 -4.10 -25.40 12.29
C TYR A 178 -5.56 -25.11 12.66
N LEU A 179 -5.93 -25.35 13.91
CA LEU A 179 -7.29 -25.07 14.41
C LEU A 179 -7.50 -23.57 14.57
N VAL A 180 -6.54 -22.85 15.16
CA VAL A 180 -6.59 -21.38 15.25
C VAL A 180 -6.64 -20.77 13.85
N GLY A 181 -5.82 -21.25 12.92
CA GLY A 181 -5.78 -20.77 11.54
C GLY A 181 -7.08 -21.02 10.79
N PHE A 182 -7.72 -22.17 11.00
CA PHE A 182 -9.04 -22.46 10.43
C PHE A 182 -10.10 -21.48 10.93
N ILE A 183 -10.13 -21.20 12.24
CA ILE A 183 -11.08 -20.22 12.83
C ILE A 183 -10.83 -18.81 12.27
N VAL A 184 -9.57 -18.38 12.20
CA VAL A 184 -9.20 -17.07 11.64
C VAL A 184 -9.63 -16.97 10.18
N CYS A 185 -9.38 -17.99 9.37
CA CYS A 185 -9.79 -18.03 7.97
C CYS A 185 -11.31 -17.90 7.82
N LEU A 186 -12.08 -18.66 8.62
CA LEU A 186 -13.54 -18.60 8.63
C LEU A 186 -14.04 -17.17 8.98
N LEU A 187 -13.48 -16.56 10.02
CA LEU A 187 -13.81 -15.18 10.42
C LEU A 187 -13.50 -14.18 9.31
N LEU A 188 -12.35 -14.30 8.64
CA LEU A 188 -11.99 -13.42 7.52
C LEU A 188 -12.98 -13.58 6.36
N ILE A 189 -13.41 -14.79 6.01
CA ILE A 189 -14.41 -15.03 4.95
C ILE A 189 -15.73 -14.34 5.27
N VAL A 190 -16.22 -14.48 6.51
CA VAL A 190 -17.46 -13.83 6.96
C VAL A 190 -17.34 -12.31 6.91
N MET A 191 -16.18 -11.76 7.32
CA MET A 191 -15.93 -10.33 7.30
C MET A 191 -15.84 -9.76 5.88
N ASN A 192 -15.33 -10.54 4.92
CA ASN A 192 -15.28 -10.17 3.51
C ASN A 192 -16.68 -10.06 2.88
N PHE A 193 -17.63 -10.91 3.26
CA PHE A 193 -18.99 -10.90 2.68
C PHE A 193 -19.81 -9.66 3.07
N LYS A 194 -19.57 -9.09 4.27
CA LYS A 194 -20.37 -7.98 4.83
C LYS A 194 -19.70 -6.60 4.72
N SER A 195 -18.48 -6.53 4.19
CA SER A 195 -17.71 -5.28 4.24
C SER A 195 -18.15 -4.26 3.20
N SER A 196 -18.74 -3.15 3.67
CA SER A 196 -18.82 -1.92 2.88
C SER A 196 -17.43 -1.28 2.80
N MET A 197 -17.01 -0.89 1.59
CA MET A 197 -15.68 -0.29 1.31
C MET A 197 -15.32 0.88 2.26
N ARG A 198 -16.32 1.61 2.76
CA ARG A 198 -16.11 2.68 3.75
C ARG A 198 -15.64 2.15 5.10
N VAL A 199 -16.26 1.08 5.61
CA VAL A 199 -15.93 0.51 6.93
C VAL A 199 -14.50 -0.03 6.93
N VAL A 200 -14.11 -0.74 5.87
CA VAL A 200 -12.74 -1.25 5.70
C VAL A 200 -11.70 -0.12 5.68
N THR A 201 -12.03 1.01 5.06
CA THR A 201 -11.12 2.17 4.98
C THR A 201 -10.87 2.78 6.37
N TYR A 202 -11.92 2.97 7.18
CA TYR A 202 -11.77 3.49 8.55
C TYR A 202 -11.02 2.49 9.46
N LEU A 203 -11.35 1.20 9.36
CA LEU A 203 -10.67 0.14 10.12
C LEU A 203 -9.18 0.03 9.74
N SER A 204 -8.84 0.15 8.46
CA SER A 204 -7.45 0.18 8.00
C SER A 204 -6.70 1.40 8.55
N GLY A 205 -7.34 2.56 8.59
CA GLY A 205 -6.77 3.74 9.24
C GLY A 205 -6.40 3.49 10.69
N LEU A 206 -7.31 2.88 11.46
CA LEU A 206 -7.05 2.51 12.86
C LEU A 206 -5.97 1.43 12.98
N ALA A 207 -6.00 0.40 12.12
CA ALA A 207 -5.00 -0.67 12.11
C ALA A 207 -3.57 -0.13 11.86
N ASN A 208 -3.43 0.86 10.98
CA ASN A 208 -2.14 1.49 10.71
C ASN A 208 -1.62 2.29 11.92
N ILE A 209 -2.51 2.96 12.66
CA ILE A 209 -2.15 3.64 13.92
C ILE A 209 -1.71 2.62 14.96
N CYS A 210 -2.47 1.53 15.15
CA CYS A 210 -2.10 0.44 16.07
C CYS A 210 -0.75 -0.19 15.67
N THR A 211 -0.49 -0.38 14.37
CA THR A 211 0.78 -0.89 13.86
C THR A 211 1.92 0.08 14.16
N ALA A 212 1.72 1.38 13.97
CA ALA A 212 2.72 2.40 14.30
C ALA A 212 3.03 2.41 15.81
N LEU A 213 2.01 2.34 16.67
CA LEU A 213 2.19 2.22 18.12
C LEU A 213 2.95 0.94 18.51
N GLY A 214 2.59 -0.20 17.91
CA GLY A 214 3.29 -1.47 18.12
C GLY A 214 4.76 -1.39 17.72
N MET A 215 5.06 -0.75 16.58
CA MET A 215 6.44 -0.50 16.14
C MET A 215 7.21 0.37 17.13
N ILE A 216 6.60 1.47 17.62
CA ILE A 216 7.22 2.33 18.63
C ILE A 216 7.54 1.54 19.90
N LEU A 217 6.60 0.71 20.38
CA LEU A 217 6.81 -0.15 21.55
C LEU A 217 7.96 -1.13 21.34
N ILE A 218 8.05 -1.75 20.16
CA ILE A 218 9.17 -2.65 19.81
C ILE A 218 10.50 -1.88 19.88
N PHE A 219 10.58 -0.68 19.32
CA PHE A 219 11.80 0.14 19.39
C PHE A 219 12.15 0.55 20.83
N VAL A 220 11.18 1.00 21.62
CA VAL A 220 11.40 1.37 23.02
C VAL A 220 11.90 0.17 23.82
N TYR A 221 11.29 -1.01 23.63
CA TYR A 221 11.75 -2.25 24.27
C TYR A 221 13.17 -2.62 23.86
N LEU A 222 13.50 -2.47 22.58
CA LEU A 222 14.83 -2.77 22.03
C LEU A 222 15.89 -1.81 22.60
N PHE A 223 15.61 -0.51 22.71
CA PHE A 223 16.53 0.45 23.32
C PHE A 223 16.70 0.25 24.83
N THR A 224 15.62 -0.13 25.53
CA THR A 224 15.65 -0.34 26.99
C THR A 224 16.35 -1.65 27.37
N SER A 225 16.23 -2.69 26.54
CA SER A 225 16.84 -4.02 26.78
C SER A 225 18.35 -4.07 26.47
N GLY A 226 18.91 -2.99 25.91
CA GLY A 226 20.30 -2.89 25.49
C GLY A 226 20.56 -3.51 24.11
N LEU A 227 21.21 -2.76 23.22
CA LEU A 227 21.66 -3.28 21.92
C LEU A 227 22.96 -4.08 22.10
N TYR A 228 23.02 -5.26 21.49
CA TYR A 228 24.27 -6.01 21.35
C TYR A 228 25.22 -5.28 20.39
N SER A 229 26.54 -5.38 20.65
CA SER A 229 27.56 -4.77 19.80
C SER A 229 27.45 -5.25 18.34
N VAL A 230 27.56 -4.31 17.41
CA VAL A 230 27.37 -4.51 15.96
C VAL A 230 28.32 -5.59 15.40
N GLU A 231 29.48 -5.77 16.04
CA GLU A 231 30.52 -6.74 15.66
C GLU A 231 30.10 -8.21 15.81
N ARG A 232 29.02 -8.48 16.56
CA ARG A 232 28.50 -9.85 16.75
C ARG A 232 27.60 -10.30 15.60
N PHE A 233 27.18 -9.39 14.72
CA PHE A 233 26.33 -9.71 13.58
C PHE A 233 27.19 -10.02 12.35
N PRO A 234 26.95 -11.13 11.64
CA PRO A 234 27.68 -11.42 10.41
C PRO A 234 27.42 -10.32 9.39
N ALA A 235 28.48 -9.68 8.90
CA ALA A 235 28.39 -8.66 7.86
C ALA A 235 27.90 -9.26 6.52
N ILE A 236 28.32 -10.50 6.25
CA ILE A 236 27.98 -11.28 5.07
C ILE A 236 27.67 -12.72 5.52
N THR A 237 26.51 -13.24 5.12
CA THR A 237 26.11 -14.62 5.39
C THR A 237 26.36 -15.51 4.16
N ASN A 238 26.26 -16.83 4.33
CA ASN A 238 26.30 -17.83 3.25
C ASN A 238 25.30 -17.55 2.11
N PHE A 239 25.64 -17.98 0.90
CA PHE A 239 24.80 -17.83 -0.31
C PHE A 239 23.37 -18.39 -0.14
N ASN A 240 23.21 -19.50 0.58
CA ASN A 240 21.89 -20.09 0.86
C ASN A 240 21.00 -19.15 1.70
N ASN A 241 21.56 -18.48 2.71
CA ASN A 241 20.82 -17.55 3.55
C ASN A 241 20.51 -16.23 2.81
N LEU A 242 21.41 -15.82 1.90
CA LEU A 242 21.15 -14.72 0.99
C LEU A 242 19.97 -15.02 0.04
N LEU A 243 19.87 -16.26 -0.48
CA LEU A 243 18.76 -16.71 -1.33
C LEU A 243 17.42 -16.72 -0.58
N ILE A 244 17.44 -17.14 0.69
CA ILE A 244 16.27 -17.05 1.57
C ILE A 244 15.87 -15.59 1.77
N ALA A 245 16.83 -14.71 2.06
CA ALA A 245 16.56 -13.28 2.23
C ALA A 245 16.01 -12.64 0.94
N PHE A 246 16.53 -13.02 -0.23
CA PHE A 246 16.03 -12.57 -1.53
C PHE A 246 14.58 -13.02 -1.79
N SER A 247 14.17 -14.17 -1.24
CA SER A 247 12.79 -14.65 -1.39
C SER A 247 11.80 -13.90 -0.48
N ILE A 248 12.28 -13.23 0.56
CA ILE A 248 11.47 -12.44 1.52
C ILE A 248 11.31 -10.98 1.05
N VAL A 249 12.32 -10.44 0.34
CA VAL A 249 12.35 -9.07 -0.22
C VAL A 249 11.56 -8.97 -1.52
#